data_AF-A0A8C5NB17-F1
#
_entry.id   AF-A0A8C5NB17-F1
#
_cell.length_a   1.000
_cell.length_b   1.000
_cell.length_c   1.000
_cell.angle_alpha   90.00
_cell.angle_beta   90.00
_cell.angle_gamma   90.00
#
_symmetry.space_group_name_H-M   'P 1'
#
loop_
_entity.id
_entity.type
_entity.pdbx_description
1 polymer ?
#
loop_
_entity_poly.entity_id
_entity_poly.type
_entity_poly.pdbx_seq_one_letter_code
_entity_poly.pdbx_strand_id
1 'polypeptide(L)'
;MEPKTDGAPTLDLSEIEDEDVLNKMLDDTADFEERRMIRAALRDLLKKKRDKREQDRGSRQQDLRQQGLSKGRASTNQPSTNRAAGQPISTSAMNKTGASPPAAASQKRPPTAAAAAAPNVKNVKQMLLDWCRAKTEPYEGVDIQNFSSSWKDGIAFCALVHRFFPDAFEYSILNPNKPRDNFQLAFDTAE
;
A
#
# COMPACT_ATOMS: atom_id res chain seq x y z
N MET A 1 -22.86 39.64 51.35
CA MET A 1 -23.27 39.82 49.94
C MET A 1 -22.33 38.95 49.12
N GLU A 2 -22.80 37.75 48.80
CA GLU A 2 -22.09 36.80 47.94
C GLU A 2 -22.41 37.18 46.48
N PRO A 3 -21.42 37.38 45.59
CA PRO A 3 -21.68 37.41 44.16
C PRO A 3 -21.74 35.99 43.61
N LYS A 4 -22.96 35.57 43.24
CA LYS A 4 -23.22 34.46 42.32
C LYS A 4 -22.42 34.69 41.03
N THR A 5 -21.57 33.75 40.67
CA THR A 5 -21.14 33.57 39.28
C THR A 5 -21.85 32.33 38.78
N ASP A 6 -22.81 32.58 37.90
CA ASP A 6 -23.63 31.59 37.23
C ASP A 6 -22.76 30.59 36.48
N GLY A 7 -23.19 29.32 36.52
CA GLY A 7 -22.50 28.20 35.93
C GLY A 7 -22.21 28.40 34.44
N ALA A 8 -20.94 28.31 34.08
CA ALA A 8 -20.52 28.06 32.72
C ALA A 8 -21.12 26.73 32.25
N PRO A 9 -21.65 26.65 31.02
CA PRO A 9 -22.07 25.37 30.47
C PRO A 9 -20.81 24.52 30.36
N THR A 10 -20.80 23.42 31.10
CA THR A 10 -19.90 22.29 30.88
C THR A 10 -20.22 21.71 29.51
N LEU A 11 -19.82 22.42 28.45
CA LEU A 11 -19.76 21.85 27.11
C LEU A 11 -18.67 20.79 27.21
N ASP A 12 -19.11 19.54 27.23
CA ASP A 12 -18.25 18.38 27.30
C ASP A 12 -17.38 18.38 26.03
N LEU A 13 -16.16 18.91 26.17
CA LEU A 13 -15.16 19.04 25.09
C LEU A 13 -14.86 17.70 24.40
N SER A 14 -15.30 16.58 24.99
CA SER A 14 -15.18 15.23 24.44
C SER A 14 -16.15 14.93 23.29
N GLU A 15 -17.19 15.75 23.08
CA GLU A 15 -18.20 15.56 22.03
C GLU A 15 -17.93 16.38 20.76
N ILE A 16 -16.93 17.26 20.78
CA ILE A 16 -16.55 18.07 19.61
C ILE A 16 -15.73 17.19 18.65
N GLU A 17 -16.38 16.70 17.59
CA GLU A 17 -15.75 15.89 16.54
C GLU A 17 -14.99 16.71 15.48
N ASP A 18 -15.14 18.04 15.54
CA ASP A 18 -14.65 18.95 14.51
C ASP A 18 -13.32 19.62 14.91
N GLU A 19 -12.27 19.28 14.18
CA GLU A 19 -10.87 19.68 14.45
C GLU A 19 -10.71 21.21 14.37
N ASP A 20 -11.42 21.84 13.44
CA ASP A 20 -11.39 23.29 13.22
C ASP A 20 -12.07 24.06 14.36
N VAL A 21 -13.11 23.48 14.97
CA VAL A 21 -13.79 24.05 16.14
C VAL A 21 -12.88 24.02 17.36
N LEU A 22 -12.16 22.91 17.58
CA LEU A 22 -11.20 22.79 18.67
C LEU A 22 -10.00 23.73 18.48
N ASN A 23 -9.49 23.89 17.25
CA ASN A 23 -8.41 24.86 16.97
C ASN A 23 -8.90 26.30 17.16
N LYS A 24 -10.10 26.64 16.69
CA LYS A 24 -10.69 27.96 16.91
C LYS A 24 -10.91 28.26 18.40
N MET A 25 -11.38 27.28 19.18
CA MET A 25 -11.48 27.42 20.63
C MET A 25 -10.11 27.59 21.27
N LEU A 26 -9.06 26.95 20.75
CA LEU A 26 -7.69 27.13 21.26
C LEU A 26 -7.18 28.56 21.11
N ASP A 27 -7.54 29.22 20.01
CA ASP A 27 -7.17 30.59 19.68
C ASP A 27 -7.99 31.61 20.49
N ASP A 28 -9.27 31.33 20.71
CA ASP A 28 -10.19 32.19 21.48
C ASP A 28 -10.03 32.03 23.01
N THR A 29 -9.50 30.89 23.50
CA THR A 29 -9.33 30.59 24.93
C THR A 29 -8.04 31.16 25.50
N ALA A 30 -8.17 32.05 26.50
CA ALA A 30 -7.07 32.64 27.27
C ALA A 30 -6.77 31.89 28.59
N ASP A 31 -7.69 31.08 29.10
CA ASP A 31 -7.47 30.28 30.31
C ASP A 31 -6.55 29.09 30.05
N PHE A 32 -5.63 28.85 30.98
CA PHE A 32 -4.61 27.80 30.82
C PHE A 32 -5.19 26.40 30.98
N GLU A 33 -6.14 26.21 31.89
CA GLU A 33 -6.75 24.90 32.15
C GLU A 33 -7.71 24.53 31.02
N GLU A 34 -8.51 25.48 30.53
CA GLU A 34 -9.34 25.30 29.34
C GLU A 34 -8.48 24.99 28.09
N ARG A 35 -7.38 25.74 27.87
CA ARG A 35 -6.42 25.48 26.78
C ARG A 35 -5.79 24.09 26.88
N ARG A 36 -5.53 23.61 28.10
CA ARG A 36 -5.04 22.25 28.34
C ARG A 36 -6.08 21.19 27.98
N MET A 37 -7.35 21.42 28.34
CA MET A 37 -8.46 20.53 28.04
C MET A 37 -8.76 20.47 26.53
N ILE A 38 -8.74 21.61 25.84
CA ILE A 38 -8.89 21.67 24.37
C ILE A 38 -7.75 20.89 23.67
N ARG A 39 -6.51 21.04 24.13
CA ARG A 39 -5.37 20.25 23.61
C ARG A 39 -5.46 18.76 23.92
N ALA A 40 -6.09 18.38 25.04
CA ALA A 40 -6.34 16.97 25.35
C ALA A 40 -7.41 16.40 24.41
N ALA A 41 -8.53 17.11 24.24
CA ALA A 41 -9.59 16.75 23.31
C ALA A 41 -9.08 16.60 21.86
N LEU A 42 -8.23 17.52 21.38
CA LEU A 42 -7.63 17.45 20.05
C LEU A 42 -6.75 16.19 19.88
N ARG A 43 -5.95 15.85 20.91
CA ARG A 43 -5.13 14.64 20.90
C ARG A 43 -5.98 13.38 20.89
N ASP A 44 -7.06 13.35 21.65
CA ASP A 44 -7.98 12.21 21.70
C ASP A 44 -8.79 12.07 20.40
N LEU A 45 -9.20 13.17 19.78
CA LEU A 45 -9.88 13.18 18.48
C LEU A 45 -8.97 12.59 17.38
N LEU A 46 -7.71 13.05 17.31
CA LEU A 46 -6.73 12.53 16.37
C LEU A 46 -6.39 11.06 16.64
N LYS A 47 -6.31 10.64 17.91
CA LYS A 47 -6.10 9.25 18.31
C LYS A 47 -7.29 8.36 17.91
N LYS A 48 -8.52 8.82 18.16
CA LYS A 48 -9.76 8.12 17.78
C LYS A 48 -9.89 7.98 16.26
N LYS A 49 -9.51 9.01 15.48
CA LYS A 49 -9.46 8.96 13.99
C LYS A 49 -8.39 7.99 13.46
N ARG A 50 -7.30 7.77 14.21
CA ARG A 50 -6.29 6.75 13.89
C ARG A 50 -6.77 5.35 14.23
N ASP A 51 -7.27 5.15 15.44
CA ASP A 51 -7.73 3.85 15.93
C ASP A 51 -8.96 3.36 15.12
N LYS A 52 -9.85 4.26 14.70
CA LYS A 52 -10.97 3.95 13.78
C LYS A 52 -10.50 3.44 12.41
N ARG A 53 -9.39 3.97 11.88
CA ARG A 53 -8.79 3.49 10.62
C ARG A 53 -8.11 2.13 10.79
N GLU A 54 -7.46 1.90 11.94
CA GLU A 54 -6.87 0.59 12.28
C GLU A 54 -7.97 -0.48 12.46
N GLN A 55 -9.09 -0.11 13.09
CA GLN A 55 -10.24 -1.00 13.27
C GLN A 55 -10.92 -1.35 11.93
N ASP A 56 -11.13 -0.39 11.02
CA ASP A 56 -11.67 -0.68 9.68
C ASP A 56 -10.78 -1.65 8.89
N ARG A 57 -9.45 -1.51 9.01
CA ARG A 57 -8.49 -2.46 8.41
C ARG A 57 -8.59 -3.86 9.03
N GLY A 58 -8.68 -3.94 10.36
CA GLY A 58 -8.83 -5.21 11.08
C GLY A 58 -10.15 -5.91 10.76
N SER A 59 -11.26 -5.17 10.74
CA SER A 59 -12.58 -5.69 10.39
C SER A 59 -12.63 -6.21 8.95
N ARG A 60 -12.07 -5.48 7.97
CA ARG A 60 -11.96 -5.96 6.58
C ARG A 60 -11.15 -7.25 6.47
N GLN A 61 -10.05 -7.36 7.22
CA GLN A 61 -9.23 -8.57 7.22
C GLN A 61 -9.95 -9.76 7.88
N GLN A 62 -10.76 -9.53 8.91
CA GLN A 62 -11.58 -10.58 9.53
C GLN A 62 -12.76 -11.02 8.66
N ASP A 63 -13.42 -10.09 7.97
CA ASP A 63 -14.52 -10.39 7.05
C ASP A 63 -14.04 -11.26 5.87
N LEU A 64 -12.87 -10.94 5.31
CA LEU A 64 -12.20 -11.77 4.30
C LEU A 64 -11.86 -13.18 4.81
N ARG A 65 -11.50 -13.35 6.09
CA ARG A 65 -11.32 -14.68 6.70
C ARG A 65 -12.64 -15.44 6.88
N GLN A 66 -13.73 -14.77 7.27
CA GLN A 66 -15.03 -15.41 7.44
C GLN A 66 -15.70 -15.79 6.12
N GLN A 67 -15.57 -14.98 5.06
CA GLN A 67 -16.05 -15.35 3.73
C GLN A 67 -15.28 -16.53 3.10
N GLY A 68 -14.01 -16.73 3.50
CA GLY A 68 -13.23 -17.92 3.12
C GLY A 68 -13.70 -19.23 3.76
N LEU A 69 -14.51 -19.18 4.82
CA LEU A 69 -15.01 -20.35 5.55
C LEU A 69 -16.44 -20.77 5.15
N SER A 70 -17.20 -19.92 4.46
CA SER A 70 -18.60 -20.21 4.06
C SER A 70 -18.76 -20.74 2.63
N LYS A 71 -17.71 -20.73 1.81
CA LYS A 71 -17.74 -21.21 0.41
C LYS A 71 -16.90 -22.47 0.24
N GLY A 72 -17.29 -23.54 0.92
CA GLY A 72 -16.53 -24.79 0.92
C GLY A 72 -17.32 -26.03 1.32
N ARG A 73 -18.53 -26.24 0.78
CA ARG A 73 -19.16 -27.59 0.79
C ARG A 73 -20.25 -27.79 -0.27
N ALA A 74 -19.90 -28.56 -1.30
CA ALA A 74 -20.67 -29.57 -2.08
C ALA A 74 -19.94 -29.75 -3.43
N SER A 75 -19.56 -30.92 -3.96
CA SER A 75 -19.98 -32.32 -3.81
C SER A 75 -18.86 -33.20 -4.46
N THR A 76 -18.24 -34.16 -3.76
CA THR A 76 -18.51 -35.63 -3.80
C THR A 76 -17.77 -36.44 -4.89
N ASN A 77 -16.83 -37.27 -4.39
CA ASN A 77 -16.40 -38.64 -4.76
C ASN A 77 -15.81 -39.02 -6.14
N GLN A 78 -14.55 -39.47 -6.10
CA GLN A 78 -14.18 -40.89 -6.32
C GLN A 78 -12.76 -41.19 -5.78
N PRO A 79 -12.54 -42.31 -5.05
CA PRO A 79 -11.21 -42.85 -4.78
C PRO A 79 -10.96 -44.13 -5.59
N SER A 80 -9.74 -44.31 -6.09
CA SER A 80 -9.23 -45.65 -6.44
C SER A 80 -7.73 -45.70 -6.20
N THR A 81 -7.38 -46.38 -5.11
CA THR A 81 -6.07 -46.95 -4.87
C THR A 81 -5.95 -48.22 -5.71
N ASN A 82 -4.88 -48.39 -6.48
CA ASN A 82 -4.25 -49.68 -6.67
C ASN A 82 -2.80 -49.51 -7.16
N ARG A 83 -1.90 -50.12 -6.41
CA ARG A 83 -0.47 -50.29 -6.67
C ARG A 83 -0.28 -51.74 -7.15
N ALA A 84 0.29 -51.96 -8.33
CA ALA A 84 1.05 -53.17 -8.65
C ALA A 84 1.90 -52.97 -9.91
N ALA A 85 3.13 -53.45 -9.84
CA ALA A 85 4.14 -53.46 -10.89
C ALA A 85 3.83 -54.49 -11.98
N GLY A 86 4.35 -54.25 -13.19
CA GLY A 86 4.35 -55.21 -14.30
C GLY A 86 4.61 -54.55 -15.66
N GLN A 87 5.87 -54.31 -16.00
CA GLN A 87 6.33 -54.35 -17.40
C GLN A 87 6.63 -55.82 -17.79
N PRO A 88 6.90 -56.16 -19.06
CA PRO A 88 6.76 -55.42 -20.34
C PRO A 88 5.88 -56.21 -21.34
N ILE A 89 5.55 -55.68 -22.53
CA ILE A 89 5.85 -56.22 -23.90
C ILE A 89 5.36 -55.19 -24.94
N SER A 90 6.27 -54.60 -25.70
CA SER A 90 5.98 -53.99 -27.01
C SER A 90 7.29 -53.85 -27.77
N THR A 91 7.55 -54.80 -28.66
CA THR A 91 8.52 -54.65 -29.75
C THR A 91 7.73 -54.54 -31.05
N SER A 92 7.50 -53.31 -31.51
CA SER A 92 7.08 -53.07 -32.90
C SER A 92 8.34 -52.74 -33.72
N ALA A 93 8.63 -53.62 -34.67
CA ALA A 93 9.73 -53.50 -35.60
C ALA A 93 9.20 -53.16 -37.00
N MET A 94 9.71 -52.05 -37.53
CA MET A 94 9.90 -51.69 -38.94
C MET A 94 8.67 -51.46 -39.85
N ASN A 95 8.38 -50.17 -40.08
CA ASN A 95 8.00 -49.69 -41.41
C ASN A 95 9.25 -49.22 -42.15
N LYS A 96 9.39 -49.64 -43.42
CA LYS A 96 10.38 -49.13 -44.39
C LYS A 96 9.67 -48.36 -45.51
N THR A 97 10.45 -47.46 -46.11
CA THR A 97 10.18 -46.61 -47.29
C THR A 97 9.43 -45.32 -46.94
N GLY A 98 9.87 -44.11 -47.27
CA GLY A 98 11.07 -43.63 -47.96
C GLY A 98 10.97 -42.10 -48.11
N ALA A 99 12.12 -41.43 -48.21
CA ALA A 99 12.38 -40.08 -48.72
C ALA A 99 11.86 -38.82 -47.99
N SER A 100 12.79 -37.87 -47.80
CA SER A 100 12.77 -36.55 -47.16
C SER A 100 11.97 -35.45 -47.90
N PRO A 101 11.99 -34.16 -47.46
CA PRO A 101 11.18 -33.55 -46.41
C PRO A 101 10.22 -32.44 -46.94
N PRO A 102 9.34 -31.84 -46.10
CA PRO A 102 8.38 -30.80 -46.48
C PRO A 102 8.76 -29.40 -45.95
N ALA A 103 8.34 -28.32 -46.62
CA ALA A 103 8.10 -27.01 -45.99
C ALA A 103 7.28 -26.09 -46.92
N ALA A 104 5.96 -26.11 -46.77
CA ALA A 104 5.06 -25.07 -47.28
C ALA A 104 4.62 -24.18 -46.11
N ALA A 105 4.86 -22.88 -46.25
CA ALA A 105 4.49 -21.83 -45.32
C ALA A 105 2.98 -21.52 -45.37
N SER A 106 2.38 -21.17 -44.22
CA SER A 106 1.19 -20.31 -44.14
C SER A 106 1.02 -19.69 -42.74
N GLN A 107 0.82 -18.38 -42.75
CA GLN A 107 0.83 -17.41 -41.66
C GLN A 107 -0.43 -17.44 -40.77
N LYS A 108 -0.36 -16.87 -39.54
CA LYS A 108 -1.32 -15.85 -39.05
C LYS A 108 -0.79 -15.09 -37.80
N ARG A 109 -1.20 -13.81 -37.74
CA ARG A 109 -0.69 -12.62 -37.02
C ARG A 109 -0.82 -12.63 -35.48
N PRO A 110 -0.08 -11.77 -34.75
CA PRO A 110 -0.33 -11.49 -33.34
C PRO A 110 -1.55 -10.55 -33.15
N PRO A 111 -2.33 -10.67 -32.06
CA PRO A 111 -3.41 -9.73 -31.77
C PRO A 111 -2.85 -8.40 -31.30
N THR A 112 -3.29 -7.34 -31.97
CA THR A 112 -2.99 -5.94 -31.73
C THR A 112 -3.65 -5.41 -30.46
N ALA A 113 -2.87 -4.60 -29.73
CA ALA A 113 -3.26 -3.43 -28.95
C ALA A 113 -4.47 -3.57 -28.00
N ALA A 114 -4.15 -3.69 -26.70
CA ALA A 114 -5.09 -3.42 -25.62
C ALA A 114 -5.69 -2.01 -25.78
N ALA A 115 -7.01 -1.95 -25.73
CA ALA A 115 -7.82 -0.75 -25.87
C ALA A 115 -7.37 0.35 -24.89
N ALA A 116 -7.20 1.56 -25.41
CA ALA A 116 -7.00 2.76 -24.64
C ALA A 116 -8.24 3.06 -23.80
N ALA A 117 -8.27 2.57 -22.56
CA ALA A 117 -9.21 3.01 -21.55
C ALA A 117 -8.74 4.34 -20.98
N ALA A 118 -9.65 5.32 -20.88
CA ALA A 118 -9.42 6.59 -20.20
C ALA A 118 -8.74 6.37 -18.83
N PRO A 119 -7.86 7.27 -18.36
CA PRO A 119 -7.07 7.05 -17.16
C PRO A 119 -8.00 7.00 -15.93
N ASN A 120 -8.36 5.78 -15.53
CA ASN A 120 -8.95 5.52 -14.23
C ASN A 120 -7.97 6.03 -13.16
N VAL A 121 -8.43 6.74 -12.14
CA VAL A 121 -7.56 7.27 -11.07
C VAL A 121 -6.80 6.16 -10.35
N LYS A 122 -7.36 4.94 -10.32
CA LYS A 122 -6.67 3.72 -9.86
C LYS A 122 -5.47 3.39 -10.76
N ASN A 123 -5.60 3.59 -12.07
CA ASN A 123 -4.52 3.41 -13.04
C ASN A 123 -3.47 4.51 -12.90
N VAL A 124 -3.86 5.78 -12.71
CA VAL A 124 -2.88 6.89 -12.57
C VAL A 124 -2.01 6.71 -11.32
N LYS A 125 -2.62 6.37 -10.18
CA LYS A 125 -1.86 6.08 -8.95
C LYS A 125 -0.89 4.91 -9.14
N GLN A 126 -1.34 3.85 -9.82
CA GLN A 126 -0.48 2.70 -10.10
C GLN A 126 0.65 3.07 -11.06
N MET A 127 0.37 3.82 -12.13
CA MET A 127 1.37 4.31 -13.08
C MET A 127 2.43 5.18 -12.39
N LEU A 128 2.03 6.05 -11.45
CA LEU A 128 2.98 6.84 -10.68
C LEU A 128 3.82 5.95 -9.75
N LEU A 129 3.22 4.95 -9.12
CA LEU A 129 3.95 4.02 -8.25
C LEU A 129 4.99 3.22 -9.06
N ASP A 130 4.59 2.74 -10.24
CA ASP A 130 5.47 2.01 -11.16
C ASP A 130 6.58 2.91 -11.70
N TRP A 131 6.29 4.19 -11.97
CA TRP A 131 7.30 5.17 -12.33
C TRP A 131 8.31 5.39 -11.20
N CYS A 132 7.84 5.55 -9.95
CA CYS A 132 8.74 5.70 -8.80
C CYS A 132 9.67 4.49 -8.68
N ARG A 133 9.12 3.27 -8.74
CA ARG A 133 9.90 2.03 -8.73
C ARG A 133 10.94 1.97 -9.84
N ALA A 134 10.53 2.28 -11.07
CA ALA A 134 11.43 2.25 -12.23
C ALA A 134 12.57 3.27 -12.11
N LYS A 135 12.32 4.40 -11.44
CA LYS A 135 13.36 5.42 -11.21
C LYS A 135 14.31 5.04 -10.07
N THR A 136 13.83 4.31 -9.07
CA THR A 136 14.61 3.91 -7.90
C THR A 136 15.16 2.48 -7.97
N GLU A 137 14.96 1.75 -9.06
CA GLU A 137 15.40 0.36 -9.25
C GLU A 137 16.90 0.10 -8.94
N PRO A 138 17.86 0.99 -9.27
CA PRO A 138 19.26 0.74 -8.96
C PRO A 138 19.67 1.07 -7.51
N TYR A 139 18.75 1.56 -6.68
CA TYR A 139 19.06 1.98 -5.32
C TYR A 139 18.80 0.86 -4.33
N GLU A 140 19.84 0.48 -3.59
CA GLU A 140 19.70 -0.48 -2.50
C GLU A 140 18.87 0.10 -1.34
N GLY A 141 18.11 -0.77 -0.68
CA GLY A 141 17.28 -0.40 0.46
C GLY A 141 15.98 0.33 0.11
N VAL A 142 15.63 0.48 -1.17
CA VAL A 142 14.38 1.12 -1.61
C VAL A 142 13.42 0.09 -2.19
N ASP A 143 12.32 -0.16 -1.47
CA ASP A 143 11.19 -0.93 -1.98
C ASP A 143 9.88 -0.14 -1.87
N ILE A 144 9.50 0.51 -2.98
CA ILE A 144 8.31 1.35 -3.05
C ILE A 144 7.08 0.49 -3.34
N GLN A 145 6.28 0.18 -2.32
CA GLN A 145 5.07 -0.64 -2.43
C GLN A 145 3.77 0.16 -2.34
N ASN A 146 3.81 1.36 -1.75
CA ASN A 146 2.65 2.22 -1.57
C ASN A 146 3.09 3.67 -1.34
N PHE A 147 2.15 4.61 -1.28
CA PHE A 147 2.40 6.04 -0.99
C PHE A 147 2.35 6.39 0.51
N SER A 148 2.70 5.45 1.38
CA SER A 148 2.67 5.65 2.84
C SER A 148 3.92 5.08 3.52
N SER A 149 3.85 3.85 4.02
CA SER A 149 4.93 3.21 4.77
C SER A 149 6.24 3.07 4.00
N SER A 150 6.20 2.95 2.67
CA SER A 150 7.41 2.86 1.84
C SER A 150 8.18 4.18 1.72
N TRP A 151 7.65 5.28 2.26
CA TRP A 151 8.27 6.60 2.20
C TRP A 151 8.63 7.14 3.58
N LYS A 152 8.28 6.42 4.65
CA LYS A 152 8.36 6.90 6.04
C LYS A 152 9.78 7.15 6.54
N ASP A 153 10.75 6.47 5.96
CA ASP A 153 12.17 6.53 6.31
C ASP A 153 12.93 7.60 5.50
N GLY A 154 12.27 8.22 4.51
CA GLY A 154 12.84 9.26 3.65
C GLY A 154 13.77 8.72 2.55
N ILE A 155 14.14 7.45 2.57
CA ILE A 155 15.13 6.88 1.64
C ILE A 155 14.60 6.87 0.20
N ALA A 156 13.31 6.57 0.02
CA ALA A 156 12.66 6.62 -1.29
C ALA A 156 12.67 8.04 -1.90
N PHE A 157 12.56 9.09 -1.08
CA PHE A 157 12.67 10.48 -1.54
C PHE A 157 14.11 10.79 -1.93
N CYS A 158 15.08 10.46 -1.08
CA CYS A 158 16.50 10.65 -1.39
C CYS A 158 16.90 9.94 -2.69
N ALA A 159 16.47 8.69 -2.90
CA ALA A 159 16.75 7.94 -4.12
C ALA A 159 16.19 8.62 -5.38
N LEU A 160 14.96 9.16 -5.29
CA LEU A 160 14.35 9.88 -6.41
C LEU A 160 15.08 11.17 -6.72
N VAL A 161 15.42 11.98 -5.71
CA VAL A 161 16.16 13.23 -5.91
C VAL A 161 17.55 12.95 -6.50
N HIS A 162 18.27 11.98 -5.93
CA HIS A 162 19.58 11.56 -6.42
C HIS A 162 19.53 11.03 -7.87
N ARG A 163 18.39 10.49 -8.31
CA ARG A 163 18.23 10.03 -9.71
C ARG A 163 18.28 11.19 -10.71
N PHE A 164 17.85 12.38 -10.31
CA PHE A 164 17.91 13.58 -11.16
C PHE A 164 19.16 14.42 -10.88
N PHE A 165 19.65 14.40 -9.64
CA PHE A 165 20.81 15.15 -9.17
C PHE A 165 21.78 14.24 -8.40
N PRO A 166 22.55 13.39 -9.10
CA PRO A 166 23.44 12.43 -8.44
C PRO A 166 24.58 13.09 -7.67
N ASP A 167 24.93 14.33 -8.01
CA ASP A 167 26.03 15.07 -7.37
C ASP A 167 25.59 15.90 -6.15
N ALA A 168 24.29 15.90 -5.81
CA ALA A 168 23.78 16.73 -4.72
C ALA A 168 24.14 16.18 -3.33
N PHE A 169 24.19 14.87 -3.18
CA PHE A 169 24.57 14.20 -1.94
C PHE A 169 24.95 12.74 -2.21
N GLU A 170 25.70 12.12 -1.30
CA GLU A 170 26.07 10.72 -1.41
C GLU A 170 24.95 9.80 -0.87
N TYR A 171 24.32 9.01 -1.74
CA TYR A 171 23.25 8.11 -1.33
C TYR A 171 23.74 6.97 -0.42
N SER A 172 24.95 6.45 -0.66
CA SER A 172 25.50 5.27 0.04
C SER A 172 25.67 5.44 1.56
N ILE A 173 25.76 6.68 2.05
CA ILE A 173 25.92 6.98 3.47
C ILE A 173 24.59 7.21 4.21
N LEU A 174 23.47 7.18 3.49
CA LEU A 174 22.14 7.43 4.07
C LEU A 174 21.72 6.27 4.97
N ASN A 175 21.04 6.62 6.08
CA ASN A 175 20.59 5.65 7.07
C ASN A 175 19.06 5.67 7.21
N PRO A 176 18.36 4.55 6.96
CA PRO A 176 16.90 4.48 7.11
C PRO A 176 16.38 4.81 8.52
N ASN A 177 17.23 4.70 9.55
CA ASN A 177 16.86 4.99 10.95
C ASN A 177 16.87 6.49 11.29
N LYS A 178 17.26 7.36 10.35
CA LYS A 178 17.29 8.81 10.54
C LYS A 178 16.31 9.51 9.59
N PRO A 179 14.99 9.24 9.71
CA PRO A 179 13.99 9.76 8.77
C PRO A 179 14.01 11.28 8.69
N ARG A 180 14.18 11.98 9.83
CA ARG A 180 14.21 13.44 9.88
C ARG A 180 15.30 14.03 9.00
N ASP A 181 16.51 13.48 9.11
CA ASP A 181 17.67 13.96 8.37
C ASP A 181 17.50 13.63 6.87
N ASN A 182 16.98 12.44 6.55
CA ASN A 182 16.72 12.03 5.17
C ASN A 182 15.68 12.93 4.49
N PHE A 183 14.58 13.27 5.19
CA PHE A 183 13.57 14.19 4.65
C PHE A 183 14.14 15.59 4.44
N GLN A 184 14.88 16.11 5.43
CA GLN A 184 15.47 17.44 5.33
C GLN A 184 16.41 17.52 4.13
N LEU A 185 17.32 16.56 3.99
CA LEU A 185 18.25 16.48 2.86
C LEU A 185 17.51 16.42 1.51
N ALA A 186 16.50 15.57 1.39
CA ALA A 186 15.76 15.41 0.15
C ALA A 186 15.00 16.68 -0.24
N PHE A 187 14.39 17.39 0.72
CA PHE A 187 13.65 18.62 0.44
C PHE A 187 14.58 19.81 0.20
N ASP A 188 15.64 19.97 0.98
CA ASP A 188 16.63 21.05 0.79
C ASP A 188 17.33 20.95 -0.57
N THR A 189 17.49 19.73 -1.09
CA THR A 189 18.06 19.51 -2.43
C THR A 189 17.05 19.78 -3.55
N ALA A 190 15.75 19.66 -3.27
CA ALA A 190 14.69 19.76 -4.26
C ALA A 190 14.07 21.16 -4.38
N GLU A 191 14.33 22.06 -3.41
CA GLU A 191 13.96 23.49 -3.43
C GLU A 191 14.93 24.32 -4.28
#